data_AF-A0A957ULP2-F1
#
_entry.id   AF-A0A957ULP2-F1
#
_cell.length_a   1.000
_cell.length_b   1.000
_cell.length_c   1.000
_cell.angle_alpha   90.00
_cell.angle_beta   90.00
_cell.angle_gamma   90.00
#
_symmetry.space_group_name_H-M   'P 1'
#
loop_
_entity.id
_entity.type
_entity.pdbx_description
1 polymer ?
#
loop_
_entity_poly.entity_id
_entity_poly.type
_entity_poly.pdbx_seq_one_letter_code
_entity_poly.pdbx_strand_id
1 'polypeptide(L)'
;MIPTKTMKERKEAEVEIGIRYESLQGTMTERSRRLFAGCEALAFGYGGIEAVSRATGLSKSTVKRGLEECREIESGQAPKLSLSNRARV
;
A
#
# COMPACT_ATOMS: atom_id res chain seq x y z
N MET A 1 -10.87 17.94 15.92
CA MET A 1 -11.72 17.01 15.14
C MET A 1 -10.96 16.68 13.86
N ILE A 2 -10.45 15.45 13.72
CA ILE A 2 -9.80 15.04 12.47
C ILE A 2 -10.93 14.84 11.45
N PRO A 3 -10.95 15.54 10.31
CA PRO A 3 -11.99 15.37 9.30
C PRO A 3 -11.96 13.91 8.81
N THR A 4 -12.99 13.15 9.12
CA THR A 4 -13.14 11.79 8.62
C THR A 4 -13.78 11.86 7.25
N LYS A 5 -13.14 11.26 6.24
CA LYS A 5 -13.75 11.08 4.92
C LYS A 5 -15.17 10.51 5.07
N THR A 6 -16.13 11.17 4.44
CA THR A 6 -17.50 10.66 4.25
C THR A 6 -17.47 9.33 3.50
N MET A 7 -18.57 8.56 3.55
CA MET A 7 -18.63 7.27 2.85
C MET A 7 -18.41 7.41 1.34
N LYS A 8 -18.90 8.52 0.74
CA LYS A 8 -18.69 8.83 -0.67
C LYS A 8 -17.21 9.06 -0.99
N GLU A 9 -16.54 9.94 -0.25
CA GLU A 9 -15.11 10.24 -0.45
C GLU A 9 -14.21 9.02 -0.22
N ARG A 10 -14.60 8.12 0.69
CA ARG A 10 -13.90 6.83 0.86
C ARG A 10 -14.03 5.95 -0.36
N LYS A 11 -15.24 5.88 -0.94
CA LYS A 11 -15.48 5.05 -2.13
C LYS A 11 -14.74 5.60 -3.35
N GLU A 12 -14.76 6.92 -3.53
CA GLU A 12 -13.99 7.60 -4.58
C GLU A 12 -12.48 7.36 -4.39
N ALA A 13 -11.96 7.52 -3.17
CA ALA A 13 -10.55 7.23 -2.89
C ALA A 13 -10.16 5.77 -3.16
N GLU A 14 -11.04 4.80 -2.89
CA GLU A 14 -10.82 3.39 -3.22
C GLU A 14 -10.73 3.18 -4.74
N VAL A 15 -11.61 3.82 -5.53
CA VAL A 15 -11.58 3.74 -6.99
C VAL A 15 -10.30 4.36 -7.54
N GLU A 16 -9.90 5.52 -7.04
CA GLU A 16 -8.69 6.23 -7.46
C GLU A 16 -7.40 5.43 -7.18
N ILE A 17 -7.35 4.67 -6.08
CA ILE A 17 -6.24 3.74 -5.81
C ILE A 17 -6.15 2.68 -6.92
N GLY A 18 -7.29 2.11 -7.33
CA GLY A 18 -7.36 1.11 -8.39
C GLY A 18 -6.83 1.64 -9.72
N ILE A 19 -7.27 2.83 -10.12
CA ILE A 19 -6.82 3.50 -11.36
C ILE A 19 -5.29 3.68 -11.38
N ARG A 20 -4.73 4.20 -10.28
CA ARG A 20 -3.26 4.38 -10.16
C ARG A 20 -2.52 3.05 -10.19
N TYR A 21 -3.05 2.03 -9.52
CA TYR A 21 -2.43 0.70 -9.49
C TYR A 21 -2.42 0.05 -10.87
N GLU A 22 -3.55 0.06 -11.59
CA GLU A 22 -3.67 -0.52 -12.93
C GLU A 22 -2.70 0.13 -13.92
N SER A 23 -2.48 1.45 -13.79
CA SER A 23 -1.57 2.20 -14.64
C SER A 23 -0.09 1.82 -14.43
N LEU A 24 0.29 1.38 -13.23
CA LEU A 24 1.68 1.12 -12.86
C LEU A 24 2.01 -0.38 -12.76
N GLN A 25 1.05 -1.26 -12.48
CA GLN A 25 1.30 -2.64 -12.04
C GLN A 25 2.25 -3.44 -12.96
N GLY A 26 2.20 -3.20 -14.26
CA GLY A 26 3.02 -3.90 -15.26
C GLY A 26 4.52 -3.55 -15.21
N THR A 27 4.89 -2.42 -14.60
CA THR A 27 6.29 -1.97 -14.49
C THR A 27 6.88 -2.21 -13.10
N MET A 28 6.05 -2.59 -12.14
CA MET A 28 6.46 -2.70 -10.74
C MET A 28 7.14 -4.04 -10.44
N THR A 29 8.18 -3.98 -9.61
CA THR A 29 8.72 -5.15 -8.92
C THR A 29 7.80 -5.55 -7.77
N GLU A 30 8.03 -6.71 -7.16
CA GLU A 30 7.27 -7.12 -5.97
C GLU A 30 7.45 -6.13 -4.80
N ARG A 31 8.67 -5.62 -4.60
CA ARG A 31 8.97 -4.59 -3.59
C ARG A 31 8.25 -3.28 -3.88
N SER A 32 8.33 -2.78 -5.12
CA SER A 32 7.68 -1.50 -5.45
C SER A 32 6.15 -1.60 -5.42
N ARG A 33 5.55 -2.73 -5.83
CA ARG A 33 4.10 -2.98 -5.62
C ARG A 33 3.70 -2.89 -4.16
N ARG A 34 4.51 -3.49 -3.27
CA ARG A 34 4.24 -3.47 -1.83
C ARG A 34 4.33 -2.06 -1.26
N LEU A 35 5.36 -1.30 -1.64
CA LEU A 35 5.54 0.09 -1.21
C LEU A 35 4.41 0.99 -1.69
N PHE A 36 3.95 0.84 -2.94
CA PHE A 36 2.77 1.54 -3.43
C PHE A 36 1.54 1.24 -2.57
N ALA A 37 1.27 -0.04 -2.30
CA ALA A 37 0.15 -0.44 -1.47
C ALA A 37 0.24 0.14 -0.04
N GLY A 38 1.45 0.17 0.54
CA GLY A 38 1.70 0.79 1.83
C GLY A 38 1.46 2.30 1.83
N CYS A 39 1.95 2.99 0.80
CA CYS A 39 1.80 4.43 0.64
C CYS A 39 0.33 4.84 0.46
N GLU A 40 -0.42 4.11 -0.39
CA GLU A 40 -1.85 4.33 -0.57
C GLU A 40 -2.64 4.04 0.73
N ALA A 41 -2.23 3.03 1.50
CA ALA A 41 -2.87 2.74 2.79
C ALA A 41 -2.60 3.83 3.83
N LEU A 42 -1.39 4.41 3.86
CA LEU A 42 -1.06 5.58 4.68
C LEU A 42 -1.92 6.79 4.27
N ALA A 43 -1.96 7.10 2.98
CA ALA A 43 -2.70 8.25 2.45
C ALA A 43 -4.22 8.11 2.64
N PHE A 44 -4.76 6.89 2.59
CA PHE A 44 -6.17 6.63 2.85
C PHE A 44 -6.53 6.82 4.33
N GLY A 45 -5.62 6.48 5.25
CA GLY A 45 -5.83 6.56 6.69
C GLY A 45 -6.60 5.36 7.25
N TYR A 46 -7.57 5.60 8.15
CA TYR A 46 -8.33 4.53 8.80
C TYR A 46 -9.06 3.65 7.77
N GLY A 47 -8.85 2.34 7.85
CA GLY A 47 -9.39 1.36 6.89
C GLY A 47 -8.59 1.25 5.58
N GLY A 48 -7.44 1.93 5.46
CA GLY A 48 -6.62 1.93 4.24
C GLY A 48 -6.17 0.55 3.79
N ILE A 49 -5.83 -0.36 4.71
CA ILE A 49 -5.45 -1.75 4.35
C ILE A 49 -6.58 -2.46 3.59
N GLU A 50 -7.81 -2.32 4.08
CA GLU A 50 -8.99 -2.93 3.48
C GLU A 50 -9.33 -2.29 2.13
N ALA A 51 -9.28 -0.95 2.06
CA ALA A 51 -9.55 -0.21 0.83
C ALA A 51 -8.55 -0.54 -0.28
N VAL A 52 -7.24 -0.53 0.03
CA VAL A 52 -6.19 -0.87 -0.93
C VAL A 52 -6.29 -2.33 -1.37
N SER A 53 -6.56 -3.26 -0.45
CA SER A 53 -6.73 -4.67 -0.80
C SER A 53 -7.90 -4.87 -1.77
N ARG A 54 -9.04 -4.20 -1.55
CA ARG A 54 -10.17 -4.21 -2.49
C ARG A 54 -9.85 -3.55 -3.83
N ALA A 55 -9.16 -2.43 -3.81
CA ALA A 55 -8.85 -1.66 -5.03
C ALA A 55 -7.81 -2.34 -5.93
N THR A 56 -6.87 -3.09 -5.35
CA THR A 56 -5.70 -3.63 -6.07
C THR A 56 -5.71 -5.16 -6.21
N GLY A 57 -6.56 -5.86 -5.47
CA GLY A 57 -6.54 -7.32 -5.36
C GLY A 57 -5.35 -7.88 -4.57
N LEU A 58 -4.47 -7.03 -4.03
CA LEU A 58 -3.36 -7.48 -3.19
C LEU A 58 -3.86 -8.00 -1.85
N SER A 59 -3.15 -9.00 -1.31
CA SER A 59 -3.46 -9.56 0.00
C SER A 59 -3.29 -8.50 1.10
N LYS A 60 -4.14 -8.54 2.13
CA LYS A 60 -4.04 -7.63 3.29
C LYS A 60 -2.67 -7.70 3.97
N SER A 61 -2.04 -8.87 4.01
CA SER A 61 -0.68 -9.04 4.56
C SER A 61 0.38 -8.34 3.69
N THR A 62 0.25 -8.37 2.37
CA THR A 62 1.10 -7.58 1.44
C THR A 62 0.95 -6.10 1.72
N VAL A 63 -0.29 -5.58 1.82
CA VAL A 63 -0.55 -4.16 2.09
C VAL A 63 -0.01 -3.76 3.46
N LYS A 64 -0.27 -4.54 4.51
CA LYS A 64 0.21 -4.30 5.87
C LYS A 64 1.74 -4.22 5.92
N ARG A 65 2.41 -5.14 5.26
CA ARG A 65 3.87 -5.18 5.21
C ARG A 65 4.45 -3.97 4.46
N GLY A 66 3.81 -3.54 3.39
CA GLY A 66 4.17 -2.29 2.70
C GLY A 66 3.99 -1.07 3.58
N LEU A 67 2.90 -1.01 4.33
CA LEU A 67 2.60 0.06 5.28
C LEU A 67 3.65 0.15 6.39
N GLU A 68 4.04 -0.99 6.98
CA GLU A 68 5.12 -1.06 7.96
C GLU A 68 6.44 -0.55 7.37
N GLU A 69 6.79 -1.00 6.17
CA GLU A 69 8.00 -0.58 5.47
C GLU A 69 8.00 0.93 5.15
N CYS A 70 6.88 1.50 4.73
CA CYS A 70 6.73 2.94 4.52
C CYS A 70 6.92 3.73 5.81
N ARG A 71 6.37 3.26 6.94
CA ARG A 71 6.55 3.91 8.25
C ARG A 71 7.99 3.86 8.74
N GLU A 72 8.69 2.74 8.52
CA GLU A 72 10.12 2.64 8.79
C GLU A 72 10.88 3.72 8.00
N ILE A 73 10.62 3.82 6.68
CA ILE A 73 11.22 4.85 5.81
C ILE A 73 10.93 6.28 6.32
N GLU A 74 9.67 6.60 6.62
CA GLU A 74 9.27 7.93 7.13
C GLU A 74 9.94 8.27 8.47
N SER A 75 10.19 7.27 9.32
CA SER A 75 10.88 7.44 10.60
C SER A 75 12.41 7.55 10.47
N GLY A 76 12.95 7.54 9.24
CA GLY A 76 14.39 7.56 8.98
C GLY A 76 15.08 6.24 9.34
N GLN A 77 14.32 5.20 9.66
CA GLN A 77 14.86 3.86 9.82
C GLN A 77 15.10 3.29 8.43
N ALA A 78 16.27 2.68 8.23
CA ALA A 78 16.48 1.88 7.02
C ALA A 78 15.39 0.80 7.02
N PRO A 79 14.51 0.76 5.99
CA PRO A 79 13.50 -0.29 5.93
C PRO A 79 14.23 -1.61 6.06
N LYS A 80 13.73 -2.50 6.91
CA LYS A 80 14.27 -3.85 6.97
C LYS A 80 14.02 -4.44 5.59
N LEU A 81 15.05 -4.36 4.74
CA LEU A 81 15.17 -5.15 3.54
C LEU A 81 15.10 -6.58 4.05
N SER A 82 13.89 -7.15 4.12
CA SER A 82 13.78 -8.58 4.08
C SER A 82 14.46 -8.92 2.78
N LEU A 83 15.65 -9.49 2.89
CA LEU A 83 16.29 -10.21 1.83
C LEU A 83 15.28 -11.28 1.44
N SER A 84 14.42 -10.97 0.49
CA SER A 84 13.53 -11.95 -0.10
C SER A 84 14.48 -12.93 -0.75
N ASN A 85 14.63 -14.10 -0.11
CA ASN A 85 15.44 -15.22 -0.56
C ASN A 85 15.27 -15.44 -2.07
N ARG A 86 16.19 -14.87 -2.86
CA ARG A 86 16.50 -15.31 -4.22
C ARG A 86 17.80 -16.12 -4.24
N ALA A 87 18.03 -16.87 -3.16
CA ALA A 87 19.06 -17.89 -3.08
C ALA A 87 18.39 -19.18 -2.57
N ARG A 88 17.69 -19.85 -3.48
CA ARG A 88 17.56 -21.30 -3.43
C ARG A 88 17.75 -21.78 -4.86
N VAL A 89 19.00 -22.16 -5.13
CA VAL A 89 19.39 -23.07 -6.21
C VAL A 89 18.67 -24.40 -5.99
#